data_AF-A0A8J3YYI0-F1
#
_entry.id   AF-A0A8J3YYI0-F1
#
_cell.length_a   1.000
_cell.length_b   1.000
_cell.length_c   1.000
_cell.angle_alpha   90.00
_cell.angle_beta   90.00
_cell.angle_gamma   90.00
#
_symmetry.space_group_name_H-M   'P 1'
#
loop_
_entity.id
_entity.type
_entity.pdbx_description
1 polymer ?
#
loop_
_entity_poly.entity_id
_entity_poly.type
_entity_poly.pdbx_seq_one_letter_code
_entity_poly.pdbx_strand_id
1 'polypeptide(L)'
;MEREWPATGQTPETHRQITAESPSETAPIRDGVVPFGRGAQQLPTVQPNPESSTLDPKIAERLNWNQDGLVPAIVQEQGTGEVLMLAWMNAEALHRTLTTGRATYWSRSRREYWVKGQTSGHHQHVRSVRLDCDGDTLLVTVDQVGAACHTGAHNCFFTTLES
;
A
#
# COMPACT_ATOMS: atom_id res chain seq x y z
N MET A 1 -3.24 -26.95 -21.87
CA MET A 1 -3.12 -27.61 -20.56
C MET A 1 -3.73 -26.68 -19.53
N GLU A 2 -5.06 -26.61 -19.56
CA GLU A 2 -5.88 -25.81 -18.66
C GLU A 2 -5.93 -26.52 -17.30
N ARG A 3 -5.79 -25.76 -16.21
CA ARG A 3 -6.02 -26.29 -14.86
C ARG A 3 -7.27 -25.64 -14.30
N GLU A 4 -8.30 -26.46 -14.22
CA GLU A 4 -9.59 -26.21 -13.57
C GLU A 4 -9.41 -26.14 -12.05
N TRP A 5 -10.14 -25.23 -11.41
CA TRP A 5 -10.20 -25.08 -9.95
C TRP A 5 -11.55 -25.61 -9.44
N PRO A 6 -11.61 -26.54 -8.45
CA PRO A 6 -12.88 -27.06 -7.99
C PRO A 6 -13.59 -26.09 -7.03
N ALA A 7 -14.89 -25.93 -7.25
CA ALA A 7 -15.80 -25.24 -6.34
C ALA A 7 -16.13 -26.15 -5.13
N THR A 8 -15.98 -25.64 -3.91
CA THR A 8 -16.41 -26.31 -2.68
C THR A 8 -17.55 -25.57 -1.99
N GLY A 9 -18.70 -26.23 -2.02
CA GLY A 9 -19.81 -26.30 -1.07
C GLY A 9 -19.95 -25.26 0.05
N GLN A 10 -21.10 -24.58 0.05
CA GLN A 10 -21.72 -23.92 1.20
C GLN A 10 -22.32 -24.94 2.18
N THR A 11 -22.18 -24.69 3.48
CA THR A 11 -23.03 -25.22 4.54
C THR A 11 -23.69 -24.06 5.30
N PRO A 12 -24.97 -24.15 5.73
CA PRO A 12 -25.64 -23.06 6.42
C PRO A 12 -25.47 -23.19 7.94
N GLU A 13 -24.85 -22.19 8.58
CA GLU A 13 -24.81 -22.08 10.04
C GLU A 13 -25.75 -20.96 10.54
N THR A 14 -26.84 -21.43 11.15
CA THR A 14 -27.64 -20.92 12.26
C THR A 14 -27.45 -19.47 12.73
N HIS A 15 -28.50 -18.67 12.54
CA HIS A 15 -28.75 -17.39 13.23
C HIS A 15 -28.67 -17.53 14.75
N ARG A 16 -27.79 -16.75 15.40
CA ARG A 16 -27.91 -16.36 16.80
C ARG A 16 -28.19 -14.86 16.87
N GLN A 17 -29.35 -14.53 17.40
CA GLN A 17 -29.75 -13.17 17.76
C GLN A 17 -28.85 -12.67 18.90
N ILE A 18 -28.14 -11.57 18.67
CA ILE A 18 -27.44 -10.81 19.70
C ILE A 18 -28.33 -9.62 20.02
N THR A 19 -28.88 -9.59 21.23
CA THR A 19 -29.58 -8.44 21.79
C THR A 19 -28.56 -7.36 22.13
N ALA A 20 -28.71 -6.18 21.55
CA ALA A 20 -27.95 -4.99 21.91
C ALA A 20 -28.62 -4.30 23.11
N GLU A 21 -27.92 -4.24 24.25
CA GLU A 21 -28.25 -3.34 25.35
C GLU A 21 -27.27 -2.16 25.34
N SER A 22 -27.82 -0.97 25.14
CA SER A 22 -27.09 0.31 25.23
C SER A 22 -27.04 0.79 26.69
N PRO A 23 -25.86 1.14 27.23
CA PRO A 23 -25.78 2.05 28.36
C PRO A 23 -25.63 3.49 27.85
N SER A 24 -26.64 4.30 28.15
CA SER A 24 -26.57 5.76 28.13
C SER A 24 -25.69 6.24 29.28
N GLU A 25 -24.64 6.99 29.01
CA GLU A 25 -23.96 7.77 30.04
C GLU A 25 -23.56 9.16 29.50
N THR A 26 -24.22 10.17 30.05
CA THR A 26 -24.05 11.58 29.75
C THR A 26 -22.97 12.14 30.67
N ALA A 27 -21.82 12.53 30.11
CA ALA A 27 -20.78 13.26 30.84
C ALA A 27 -20.97 14.79 30.69
N PRO A 28 -20.74 15.60 31.75
CA PRO A 28 -20.96 17.04 31.70
C PRO A 28 -19.85 17.76 30.91
N ILE A 29 -20.26 18.73 30.09
CA ILE A 29 -19.36 19.68 29.42
C ILE A 29 -18.77 20.60 30.48
N ARG A 30 -17.43 20.67 30.53
CA ARG A 30 -16.69 21.67 31.29
C ARG A 30 -16.08 22.68 30.33
N ASP A 31 -16.51 23.92 30.46
CA ASP A 31 -15.90 25.09 29.83
C ASP A 31 -14.46 25.26 30.34
N GLY A 32 -13.50 25.13 29.43
CA GLY A 32 -12.08 25.29 29.73
C GLY A 32 -11.31 25.71 28.47
N VAL A 33 -11.10 27.01 28.33
CA VAL A 33 -10.20 27.60 27.33
C VAL A 33 -8.77 27.10 27.60
N VAL A 34 -8.22 26.30 26.70
CA VAL A 34 -6.80 25.92 26.70
C VAL A 34 -5.99 26.97 25.94
N PRO A 35 -4.89 27.52 26.50
CA PRO A 35 -4.08 28.50 25.80
C PRO A 35 -3.22 27.82 24.74
N PHE A 36 -3.14 28.43 23.56
CA PHE A 36 -2.20 28.06 22.49
C PHE A 36 -0.76 28.35 22.95
N GLY A 37 -0.10 27.32 23.52
CA GLY A 37 1.32 27.32 23.84
C GLY A 37 2.14 26.67 22.73
N ARG A 38 3.15 27.40 22.23
CA ARG A 38 4.13 26.95 21.22
C ARG A 38 4.84 25.68 21.65
N GLY A 39 4.96 24.73 20.73
CA GLY A 39 5.83 23.57 20.86
C GLY A 39 5.37 22.44 19.94
N ALA A 40 5.60 22.58 18.63
CA ALA A 40 5.60 21.41 17.75
C ALA A 40 6.79 20.54 18.17
N GLN A 41 6.58 19.68 19.17
CA GLN A 41 7.54 18.62 19.46
C GLN A 41 7.59 17.74 18.23
N GLN A 42 8.74 17.72 17.57
CA GLN A 42 9.03 16.81 16.49
C GLN A 42 8.75 15.40 16.99
N LEU A 43 7.66 14.78 16.52
CA LEU A 43 7.41 13.37 16.75
C LEU A 43 8.65 12.60 16.27
N PRO A 44 9.17 11.63 17.03
CA PRO A 44 10.32 10.86 16.59
C PRO A 44 10.01 10.25 15.23
N THR A 45 10.82 10.59 14.24
CA THR A 45 10.79 9.94 12.94
C THR A 45 11.22 8.50 13.16
N VAL A 46 10.26 7.58 13.23
CA VAL A 46 10.53 6.16 13.07
C VAL A 46 10.98 5.99 11.62
N GLN A 47 12.29 6.09 11.40
CA GLN A 47 12.88 5.70 10.14
C GLN A 47 12.80 4.17 10.05
N PRO A 48 12.28 3.59 8.97
CA PRO A 48 12.29 2.16 8.79
C PRO A 48 13.75 1.68 8.76
N ASN A 49 14.14 0.88 9.75
CA ASN A 49 15.47 0.30 9.83
C ASN A 49 15.57 -0.87 8.84
N PRO A 50 16.41 -0.81 7.78
CA PRO A 50 16.57 -1.92 6.84
C PRO A 50 17.03 -3.22 7.52
N GLU A 51 17.69 -3.13 8.68
CA GLU A 51 18.15 -4.29 9.49
C GLU A 51 17.01 -5.13 10.10
N SER A 52 15.77 -4.63 10.13
CA SER A 52 14.59 -5.38 10.62
C SER A 52 13.75 -5.99 9.50
N SER A 53 14.17 -5.83 8.24
CA SER A 53 13.43 -6.33 7.09
C SER A 53 13.73 -7.81 6.82
N THR A 54 12.70 -8.57 6.47
CA THR A 54 12.81 -9.95 5.95
C THR A 54 13.12 -9.99 4.45
N LEU A 55 13.44 -8.85 3.82
CA LEU A 55 13.91 -8.82 2.43
C LEU A 55 15.26 -9.56 2.33
N ASP A 56 15.44 -10.35 1.28
CA ASP A 56 16.72 -11.04 1.03
C ASP A 56 17.87 -10.00 1.04
N PRO A 57 18.91 -10.17 1.89
CA PRO A 57 20.02 -9.24 1.97
C PRO A 57 20.67 -8.94 0.61
N LYS A 58 20.76 -9.92 -0.29
CA LYS A 58 21.32 -9.72 -1.63
C LYS A 58 20.46 -8.81 -2.52
N ILE A 59 19.16 -8.73 -2.25
CA ILE A 59 18.27 -7.78 -2.92
C ILE A 59 18.42 -6.42 -2.24
N ALA A 60 18.41 -6.38 -0.91
CA ALA A 60 18.51 -5.14 -0.13
C ALA A 60 19.81 -4.36 -0.42
N GLU A 61 20.94 -5.05 -0.55
CA GLU A 61 22.26 -4.47 -0.88
C GLU A 61 22.32 -3.82 -2.28
N ARG A 62 21.41 -4.18 -3.18
CA ARG A 62 21.35 -3.60 -4.53
C ARG A 62 20.54 -2.31 -4.59
N LEU A 63 19.77 -2.01 -3.55
CA LEU A 63 18.84 -0.88 -3.51
C LEU A 63 19.51 0.34 -2.89
N ASN A 64 19.47 1.45 -3.62
CA ASN A 64 19.89 2.75 -3.14
C ASN A 64 18.69 3.48 -2.52
N TRP A 65 18.47 3.20 -1.24
CA TRP A 65 17.41 3.83 -0.47
C TRP A 65 17.66 5.33 -0.29
N ASN A 66 16.62 6.14 -0.38
CA ASN A 66 16.71 7.55 -0.01
C ASN A 66 16.87 7.72 1.51
N GLN A 67 17.01 8.96 1.98
CA GLN A 67 17.17 9.31 3.41
C GLN A 67 16.04 8.82 4.33
N ASP A 68 14.88 8.47 3.78
CA ASP A 68 13.73 7.94 4.52
C ASP A 68 13.65 6.41 4.48
N GLY A 69 14.63 5.74 3.86
CA GLY A 69 14.62 4.29 3.67
C GLY A 69 13.65 3.82 2.58
N LEU A 70 13.41 4.66 1.56
CA LEU A 70 12.42 4.42 0.50
C LEU A 70 13.03 4.45 -0.91
N VAL A 71 12.41 3.72 -1.82
CA VAL A 71 12.59 3.85 -3.27
C VAL A 71 11.25 4.13 -3.95
N PRO A 72 11.20 4.97 -5.00
CA PRO A 72 10.05 5.03 -5.91
C PRO A 72 9.81 3.68 -6.60
N ALA A 73 8.53 3.36 -6.77
CA ALA A 73 8.06 2.24 -7.57
C ALA A 73 7.14 2.77 -8.66
N ILE A 74 7.60 2.71 -9.91
CA ILE A 74 6.81 2.96 -11.11
C ILE A 74 6.02 1.68 -11.41
N VAL A 75 4.71 1.79 -11.50
CA VAL A 75 3.82 0.66 -11.74
C VAL A 75 3.37 0.70 -13.19
N GLN A 76 3.63 -0.38 -13.92
CA GLN A 76 3.33 -0.48 -15.34
C GLN A 76 2.40 -1.67 -15.60
N GLU A 77 1.44 -1.49 -16.47
CA GLU A 77 0.55 -2.56 -16.90
C GLU A 77 1.26 -3.54 -17.84
N GLN A 78 1.11 -4.83 -17.54
CA GLN A 78 1.55 -5.90 -18.40
C GLN A 78 0.76 -5.90 -19.73
N GLY A 79 1.47 -6.03 -20.84
CA GLY A 79 0.87 -6.14 -22.18
C GLY A 79 0.71 -4.79 -22.89
N THR A 80 0.20 -3.76 -22.22
CA THR A 80 0.06 -2.41 -22.81
C THR A 80 1.33 -1.57 -22.62
N GLY A 81 2.07 -1.79 -21.52
CA GLY A 81 3.20 -0.95 -21.15
C GLY A 81 2.78 0.41 -20.57
N GLU A 82 1.49 0.62 -20.31
CA GLU A 82 0.98 1.87 -19.77
C GLU A 82 1.46 2.08 -18.32
N VAL A 83 1.91 3.29 -17.99
CA VAL A 83 2.27 3.63 -16.61
C VAL A 83 1.01 3.93 -15.83
N LEU A 84 0.72 3.10 -14.83
CA LEU A 84 -0.50 3.16 -14.04
C LEU A 84 -0.39 4.18 -12.90
N MET A 85 0.71 4.14 -12.14
CA MET A 85 0.90 4.98 -10.96
C MET A 85 2.37 4.99 -10.51
N LEU A 86 2.69 5.91 -9.61
CA LEU A 86 3.92 5.90 -8.82
C LEU A 86 3.57 5.75 -7.34
N ALA A 87 4.33 4.92 -6.63
CA ALA A 87 4.23 4.76 -5.19
C ALA A 87 5.62 4.65 -4.55
N TRP A 88 5.68 4.45 -3.23
CA TRP A 88 6.91 4.28 -2.48
C TRP A 88 6.95 2.90 -1.84
N MET A 89 8.14 2.28 -1.83
CA MET A 89 8.39 1.05 -1.11
C MET A 89 9.60 1.23 -0.20
N ASN A 90 9.51 0.70 1.03
CA ASN A 90 10.68 0.36 1.84
C ASN A 90 10.99 -1.13 1.67
N ALA A 91 12.00 -1.63 2.38
CA ALA A 91 12.39 -3.04 2.33
C ALA A 91 11.24 -4.01 2.67
N GLU A 92 10.40 -3.69 3.66
CA GLU A 92 9.24 -4.52 4.03
C GLU A 92 8.13 -4.52 2.97
N ALA A 93 7.79 -3.38 2.39
CA ALA A 93 6.80 -3.29 1.31
C ALA A 93 7.25 -4.08 0.08
N LEU A 94 8.55 -4.01 -0.26
CA LEU A 94 9.13 -4.79 -1.33
C LEU A 94 9.12 -6.29 -1.00
N HIS A 95 9.51 -6.68 0.22
CA HIS A 95 9.45 -8.07 0.66
C HIS A 95 8.04 -8.65 0.53
N ARG A 96 7.01 -7.97 1.06
CA ARG A 96 5.61 -8.38 0.92
C ARG A 96 5.18 -8.49 -0.54
N THR A 97 5.61 -7.55 -1.36
CA THR A 97 5.29 -7.55 -2.79
C THR A 97 5.87 -8.78 -3.50
N LEU A 98 7.15 -9.09 -3.27
CA LEU A 98 7.84 -10.23 -3.87
C LEU A 98 7.30 -11.58 -3.36
N THR A 99 6.92 -11.66 -2.09
CA THR A 99 6.46 -12.91 -1.48
C THR A 99 4.99 -13.22 -1.76
N THR A 100 4.12 -12.20 -1.75
CA THR A 100 2.67 -12.41 -1.91
C THR A 100 2.20 -12.33 -3.36
N GLY A 101 3.02 -11.73 -4.25
CA GLY A 101 2.59 -11.40 -5.62
C GLY A 101 1.52 -10.30 -5.67
N ARG A 102 1.26 -9.59 -4.57
CA ARG A 102 0.33 -8.45 -4.50
C ARG A 102 1.10 -7.17 -4.22
N ALA A 103 0.85 -6.13 -5.02
CA ALA A 103 1.57 -4.88 -4.87
C ALA A 103 1.24 -4.21 -3.52
N THR A 104 2.27 -4.07 -2.69
CA THR A 104 2.22 -3.48 -1.35
C THR A 104 3.12 -2.26 -1.31
N TYR A 105 2.63 -1.15 -0.76
CA TYR A 105 3.32 0.13 -0.76
C TYR A 105 3.37 0.75 0.64
N TRP A 106 4.25 1.73 0.83
CA TRP A 106 4.43 2.49 2.08
C TRP A 106 3.91 3.93 1.97
N SER A 107 3.00 4.31 2.87
CA SER A 107 2.33 5.62 2.81
C SER A 107 3.13 6.61 3.60
N ARG A 108 3.79 7.54 2.93
CA ARG A 108 4.60 8.56 3.61
C ARG A 108 3.78 9.44 4.55
N SER A 109 2.54 9.78 4.15
CA SER A 109 1.64 10.62 4.94
C SER A 109 0.98 9.86 6.10
N ARG A 110 0.50 8.63 5.84
CA ARG A 110 -0.20 7.81 6.85
C ARG A 110 0.74 6.97 7.70
N ARG A 111 2.00 6.84 7.29
CA ARG A 111 3.03 5.98 7.88
C ARG A 111 2.52 4.55 8.09
N GLU A 112 1.90 4.00 7.06
CA GLU A 112 1.32 2.65 7.08
C GLU A 112 1.53 1.94 5.75
N TYR A 113 1.53 0.60 5.80
CA TYR A 113 1.51 -0.24 4.62
C TYR A 113 0.09 -0.32 4.06
N TRP A 114 -0.04 -0.39 2.73
CA TRP A 114 -1.30 -0.76 2.10
C TRP A 114 -1.08 -1.69 0.92
N VAL A 115 -1.96 -2.69 0.79
CA VAL A 115 -2.00 -3.56 -0.39
C VAL A 115 -2.98 -2.95 -1.39
N LYS A 116 -2.53 -2.73 -2.63
CA LYS A 116 -3.37 -2.09 -3.65
C LYS A 116 -4.65 -2.89 -3.91
N GLY A 117 -5.78 -2.20 -3.82
CA GLY A 117 -7.10 -2.78 -4.01
C GLY A 117 -7.63 -3.58 -2.82
N GLN A 118 -6.94 -3.64 -1.67
CA GLN A 118 -7.45 -4.39 -0.50
C GLN A 118 -8.84 -3.95 -0.07
N THR A 119 -9.12 -2.64 -0.13
CA THR A 119 -10.44 -2.09 0.20
C THR A 119 -11.37 -1.98 -1.00
N SER A 120 -10.85 -1.62 -2.19
CA SER A 120 -11.68 -1.33 -3.37
C SER A 120 -11.92 -2.53 -4.30
N GLY A 121 -11.20 -3.65 -4.10
CA GLY A 121 -11.13 -4.76 -5.05
C GLY A 121 -10.25 -4.51 -6.28
N HIS A 122 -9.73 -3.29 -6.47
CA HIS A 122 -8.92 -2.94 -7.65
C HIS A 122 -7.46 -3.34 -7.49
N HIS A 123 -7.20 -4.65 -7.54
CA HIS A 123 -5.91 -5.26 -7.24
C HIS A 123 -4.85 -5.06 -8.32
N GLN A 124 -3.59 -5.18 -7.91
CA GLN A 124 -2.44 -5.30 -8.79
C GLN A 124 -1.74 -6.62 -8.50
N HIS A 125 -1.76 -7.52 -9.49
CA HIS A 125 -1.07 -8.79 -9.43
C HIS A 125 0.31 -8.64 -10.05
N VAL A 126 1.35 -8.81 -9.24
CA VAL A 126 2.72 -8.57 -9.68
C VAL A 126 3.17 -9.67 -10.62
N ARG A 127 3.71 -9.26 -11.78
CA ARG A 127 4.29 -10.15 -12.80
C ARG A 127 5.80 -10.11 -12.78
N SER A 128 6.38 -8.92 -12.63
CA SER A 128 7.82 -8.77 -12.43
C SER A 128 8.14 -7.50 -11.64
N VAL A 129 9.29 -7.51 -10.99
CA VAL A 129 9.90 -6.34 -10.36
C VAL A 129 11.30 -6.21 -10.91
N ARG A 130 11.61 -5.04 -11.49
CA ARG A 130 12.93 -4.73 -12.03
C ARG A 130 13.49 -3.52 -11.29
N LEU A 131 14.80 -3.54 -11.13
CA LEU A 131 15.58 -2.44 -10.59
C LEU A 131 16.16 -1.65 -11.78
N ASP A 132 16.27 -0.34 -11.67
CA ASP A 132 16.99 0.48 -12.64
C ASP A 132 18.52 0.36 -12.50
N CYS A 133 19.27 1.19 -13.23
CA CYS A 133 20.71 0.99 -13.42
C CYS A 133 21.57 1.41 -12.22
N ASP A 134 21.11 2.39 -11.45
CA ASP A 134 21.75 2.85 -10.22
C ASP A 134 21.00 2.42 -8.96
N GLY A 135 19.89 1.68 -9.09
CA GLY A 135 19.28 0.96 -7.99
C GLY A 135 18.38 1.80 -7.11
N ASP A 136 18.05 3.02 -7.52
CA ASP A 136 17.21 3.92 -6.73
C ASP A 136 15.72 3.83 -7.10
N THR A 137 15.37 3.17 -8.20
CA THR A 137 13.97 3.06 -8.67
C THR A 137 13.59 1.65 -9.06
N LEU A 138 12.37 1.26 -8.68
CA LEU A 138 11.74 0.00 -9.09
C LEU A 138 10.75 0.22 -10.23
N LEU A 139 10.75 -0.70 -11.19
CA LEU A 139 9.69 -0.88 -12.17
C LEU A 139 8.92 -2.16 -11.84
N VAL A 140 7.68 -2.00 -11.39
CA VAL A 140 6.77 -3.08 -11.00
C VAL A 140 5.78 -3.29 -12.14
N THR A 141 5.91 -4.39 -12.87
CA THR A 141 4.96 -4.75 -13.92
C THR A 141 3.84 -5.61 -13.35
N VAL A 142 2.59 -5.24 -13.60
CA VAL A 142 1.40 -5.84 -12.96
C VAL A 142 0.29 -6.14 -13.96
N ASP A 143 -0.53 -7.13 -13.63
CA ASP A 143 -1.89 -7.20 -14.18
C ASP A 143 -2.82 -6.39 -13.28
N GLN A 144 -3.44 -5.35 -13.83
CA GLN A 144 -4.34 -4.46 -13.12
C GLN A 144 -5.79 -4.98 -13.19
N VAL A 145 -6.43 -5.10 -12.03
CA VAL A 145 -7.88 -5.37 -11.92
C VAL A 145 -8.59 -4.07 -11.61
N GLY A 146 -9.59 -3.69 -12.40
CA GLY A 146 -10.31 -2.43 -12.24
C GLY A 146 -9.40 -1.20 -12.34
N ALA A 147 -9.78 -0.09 -11.70
CA ALA A 147 -9.03 1.17 -11.81
C ALA A 147 -7.77 1.21 -10.92
N ALA A 148 -6.62 1.63 -11.46
CA ALA A 148 -5.45 1.93 -10.63
C ALA A 148 -5.68 3.20 -9.79
N CYS A 149 -6.37 4.20 -10.34
CA CYS A 149 -6.61 5.47 -9.67
C CYS A 149 -7.86 5.45 -8.76
N HIS A 150 -7.81 6.21 -7.67
CA HIS A 150 -8.96 6.38 -6.76
C HIS A 150 -10.11 7.20 -7.38
N THR A 151 -9.86 7.91 -8.49
CA THR A 151 -10.87 8.65 -9.25
C THR A 151 -11.74 7.74 -10.11
N GLY A 152 -11.36 6.46 -10.27
CA GLY A 152 -11.97 5.53 -11.22
C GLY A 152 -11.25 5.47 -12.57
N ALA A 153 -10.27 6.34 -12.82
CA ALA A 153 -9.44 6.26 -14.03
C ALA A 153 -8.50 5.05 -14.03
N HIS A 154 -8.19 4.52 -15.22
CA HIS A 154 -7.31 3.35 -15.39
C HIS A 154 -5.92 3.60 -14.82
N ASN A 155 -5.31 4.75 -15.16
CA ASN A 155 -4.03 5.21 -14.66
C ASN A 155 -4.18 6.54 -13.89
N CYS A 156 -3.13 6.98 -13.19
CA CYS A 156 -3.08 8.26 -12.47
C CYS A 156 -2.63 9.45 -13.34
N PHE A 157 -2.09 9.20 -14.53
CA PHE A 157 -1.45 10.17 -15.42
C PHE A 157 -2.36 10.56 -16.59
N PHE A 158 -3.64 10.81 -16.32
CA PHE A 158 -4.65 11.11 -17.34
C PHE A 158 -4.74 12.60 -17.74
N THR A 159 -4.01 13.48 -17.04
CA THR A 159 -4.01 14.93 -17.32
C THR A 159 -2.76 15.33 -18.11
N THR A 160 -2.95 15.88 -19.30
CA THR A 160 -1.89 16.47 -20.12
C THR A 160 -1.59 17.90 -19.67
N LEU A 161 -0.31 18.29 -19.70
CA LEU A 161 0.12 19.68 -19.53
C LEU A 161 0.41 20.28 -20.91
N GLU A 162 -0.19 21.43 -21.21
CA GLU A 162 0.02 22.19 -22.45
C GLU A 162 0.97 23.37 -22.20
N SER A 163 1.74 23.78 -23.23
CA SER A 163 2.70 24.89 -23.18
C SER A 163 2.31 26.05 -24.07
#